data_AF-A0A954PJT4-F1
#
_entry.id   AF-A0A954PJT4-F1
#
_cell.length_a   1.000
_cell.length_b   1.000
_cell.length_c   1.000
_cell.angle_alpha   90.00
_cell.angle_beta   90.00
_cell.angle_gamma   90.00
#
_symmetry.space_group_name_H-M   'P 1'
#
loop_
_entity.id
_entity.type
_entity.pdbx_description
1 polymer ?
#
loop_
_entity_poly.entity_id
_entity_poly.type
_entity_poly.pdbx_seq_one_letter_code
_entity_poly.pdbx_strand_id
1 'polypeptide(L)' 'MSTSMEAPATPNLSPREIVAELDRYIVGQADAKRAIAIAVRNRWRRNQLPQEMQPEIAPKNIL' A
#
# COMPACT_ATOMS: atom_id res chain seq x y z
N MET A 1 31.77 -14.53 -9.91
CA MET A 1 30.61 -14.95 -9.09
C MET A 1 29.84 -13.69 -8.74
N SER A 2 28.81 -13.36 -9.53
CA SER A 2 27.99 -12.17 -9.34
C SER A 2 26.67 -12.61 -8.72
N THR A 3 26.53 -12.48 -7.41
CA THR A 3 25.22 -12.59 -6.77
C THR A 3 24.48 -11.29 -7.07
N SER A 4 23.68 -11.31 -8.12
CA SER A 4 22.62 -10.33 -8.34
C SER A 4 21.61 -10.49 -7.20
N MET A 5 21.71 -9.64 -6.19
CA MET A 5 20.63 -9.44 -5.22
C MET A 5 19.45 -8.83 -5.99
N GLU A 6 18.48 -9.67 -6.34
CA GLU A 6 17.18 -9.23 -6.81
C GLU A 6 16.54 -8.43 -5.66
N ALA A 7 16.44 -7.11 -5.84
CA ALA A 7 15.75 -6.25 -4.88
C ALA A 7 14.33 -6.80 -4.67
N PRO A 8 13.81 -6.84 -3.43
CA PRO A 8 12.47 -7.34 -3.20
C PRO A 8 11.51 -6.50 -4.04
N ALA A 9 10.92 -7.11 -5.06
CA ALA A 9 9.89 -6.49 -5.87
C ALA A 9 8.83 -6.00 -4.88
N THR A 10 8.69 -4.68 -4.74
CA THR A 10 7.64 -4.10 -3.90
C THR A 10 6.34 -4.60 -4.48
N PRO A 11 5.62 -5.49 -3.78
CA PRO A 11 4.53 -6.18 -4.41
C PRO A 11 3.48 -5.11 -4.65
N ASN A 12 3.14 -4.94 -5.92
CA ASN A 12 2.28 -3.88 -6.41
C ASN A 12 0.82 -4.26 -6.12
N LEU A 13 0.56 -4.61 -4.85
CA LEU A 13 -0.66 -5.25 -4.40
C LEU A 13 -1.82 -4.29 -4.59
N SER A 14 -2.87 -4.81 -5.21
CA SER A 14 -4.16 -4.16 -5.25
C SER A 14 -4.75 -4.11 -3.83
N PRO A 15 -5.66 -3.17 -3.54
CA PRO A 15 -6.31 -3.11 -2.23
C PRO A 15 -6.97 -4.43 -1.82
N ARG A 16 -7.46 -5.23 -2.79
CA ARG A 16 -8.07 -6.54 -2.51
C ARG A 16 -7.06 -7.57 -2.03
N GLU A 17 -5.88 -7.60 -2.63
CA GLU A 17 -4.79 -8.50 -2.21
C GLU A 17 -4.26 -8.12 -0.83
N ILE A 18 -4.16 -6.82 -0.52
CA ILE A 18 -3.78 -6.35 0.82
C ILE A 18 -4.84 -6.78 1.85
N VAL A 19 -6.13 -6.68 1.53
CA VAL A 19 -7.18 -7.16 2.44
C VAL A 19 -7.08 -8.68 2.64
N ALA A 20 -6.89 -9.44 1.56
CA ALA A 20 -6.74 -10.89 1.62
C ALA A 20 -5.53 -11.29 2.48
N GLU A 21 -4.42 -10.56 2.35
CA GLU A 21 -3.22 -10.72 3.18
C GLU A 21 -3.53 -10.50 4.66
N LEU A 22 -4.18 -9.37 4.98
CA LEU A 22 -4.57 -9.03 6.35
C LEU A 22 -5.57 -10.02 6.94
N ASP A 23 -6.43 -10.62 6.12
CA ASP A 23 -7.42 -11.61 6.56
C ASP A 23 -6.77 -12.90 7.09
N ARG A 24 -5.53 -13.21 6.64
CA ARG A 24 -4.77 -14.37 7.13
C ARG A 24 -4.31 -14.21 8.58
N TYR A 25 -4.14 -12.97 9.05
CA TYR A 25 -3.55 -12.66 10.35
C TYR A 25 -4.52 -11.98 11.31
N ILE A 26 -5.57 -11.35 10.79
CA ILE A 26 -6.54 -10.56 11.56
C ILE A 26 -7.92 -11.12 11.27
N VAL A 27 -8.68 -11.51 12.29
CA VAL A 27 -10.05 -12.01 12.13
C VAL A 27 -11.04 -10.85 12.31
N GLY A 28 -12.03 -10.73 11.41
CA GLY A 28 -13.05 -9.67 11.46
C GLY A 28 -12.56 -8.31 10.94
N GLN A 29 -13.20 -7.21 11.39
CA GLN A 29 -12.82 -5.82 11.09
C GLN A 29 -12.66 -5.50 9.59
N ALA A 30 -13.66 -5.89 8.79
CA ALA A 30 -13.63 -5.74 7.32
C ALA A 30 -13.41 -4.28 6.87
N ASP A 31 -14.06 -3.32 7.54
CA ASP A 31 -13.93 -1.90 7.21
C ASP A 31 -12.53 -1.37 7.51
N ALA A 32 -11.92 -1.78 8.62
CA ALA A 32 -10.55 -1.39 8.97
C ALA A 32 -9.54 -1.96 7.97
N LYS A 33 -9.66 -3.24 7.61
CA LYS A 33 -8.80 -3.87 6.58
C LYS A 33 -8.89 -3.13 5.25
N ARG A 34 -10.11 -2.77 4.84
CA ARG A 34 -10.35 -2.00 3.62
C ARG A 34 -9.74 -0.60 3.69
N ALA A 35 -9.91 0.09 4.81
CA ALA A 35 -9.32 1.40 5.03
C ALA A 35 -7.79 1.35 4.91
N ILE A 36 -7.15 0.39 5.61
CA ILE A 36 -5.69 0.19 5.59
C ILE A 36 -5.20 -0.09 4.17
N ALA A 37 -5.87 -1.00 3.45
CA ALA A 37 -5.53 -1.32 2.07
C ALA A 37 -5.61 -0.11 1.13
N ILE A 38 -6.63 0.74 1.30
CA ILE A 38 -6.77 1.98 0.52
C ILE A 38 -5.67 2.98 0.89
N ALA A 39 -5.33 3.15 2.17
CA ALA A 39 -4.29 4.07 2.60
C ALA A 39 -2.91 3.65 2.08
N VAL A 40 -2.57 2.36 2.16
CA VAL A 40 -1.33 1.81 1.60
C VAL A 40 -1.26 2.08 0.09
N ARG A 41 -2.35 1.83 -0.65
CA ARG A 41 -2.39 2.08 -2.09
C ARG A 41 -2.30 3.56 -2.44
N ASN A 42 -2.95 4.44 -1.67
CA ASN A 42 -2.88 5.88 -1.85
C ASN A 42 -1.45 6.40 -1.62
N ARG A 43 -0.74 5.87 -0.63
CA ARG A 43 0.68 6.19 -0.39
C ARG A 43 1.55 5.77 -1.58
N TRP A 44 1.35 4.56 -2.10
CA TRP A 44 2.07 4.10 -3.29
C TRP A 44 1.78 4.98 -4.51
N ARG A 45 0.51 5.33 -4.75
CA ARG A 45 0.13 6.24 -5.84
C ARG A 45 0.81 7.60 -5.70
N ARG A 46 0.86 8.17 -4.49
CA ARG A 46 1.53 9.45 -4.24
C ARG A 46 3.03 9.40 -4.53
N ASN A 47 3.70 8.29 -4.20
CA ASN A 47 5.12 8.11 -4.49
C ASN A 47 5.43 7.99 -5.99
N GLN A 48 4.43 7.64 -6.81
CA GLN A 48 4.57 7.60 -8.27
C GLN A 48 4.19 8.91 -8.97
N LEU A 49 3.66 9.91 -8.24
CA LEU A 49 3.32 11.20 -8.80
C LEU A 49 4.58 12.08 -8.91
N PRO A 50 4.68 12.93 -9.96
CA PRO A 50 5.74 13.92 -10.09
C PRO A 50 5.80 14.84 -8.86
N GLN A 51 7.01 15.22 -8.43
CA GLN A 51 7.23 16.05 -7.23
C GLN A 51 6.38 17.32 -7.18
N GLU A 52 6.03 17.86 -8.36
CA GLU A 52 5.27 19.08 -8.55
C GLU A 52 3.81 18.98 -8.04
N MET A 53 3.22 17.78 -8.07
CA MET A 53 1.83 17.52 -7.64
C MET A 53 1.72 16.81 -6.28
N GLN A 54 2.85 16.37 -5.70
CA GLN A 54 2.86 15.71 -4.40
C GLN A 54 2.35 16.56 -3.21
N PRO A 55 2.57 17.89 -3.13
CA PRO A 55 2.15 18.67 -1.97
C PRO A 55 0.64 18.93 -1.90
N GLU A 56 -0.10 18.85 -3.01
CA GLU A 56 -1.56 19.04 -3.04
C GLU A 56 -2.34 17.83 -2.49
N ILE A 57 -1.69 16.67 -2.37
CA ILE A 57 -2.33 15.43 -1.93
C ILE A 57 -2.10 15.27 -0.43
N ALA A 58 -3.05 15.79 0.36
CA ALA A 58 -3.07 15.63 1.81
C ALA A 58 -3.15 14.14 2.21
N PRO A 59 -2.40 13.71 3.24
CA PRO A 59 -2.46 12.33 3.72
C PRO A 59 -3.86 12.05 4.29
N LYS A 60 -4.57 11.09 3.69
CA LYS A 60 -5.77 10.50 4.30
C LYS A 60 -5.34 9.56 5.43
N ASN A 61 -5.10 10.13 6.62
CA ASN A 61 -4.89 9.35 7.83
C ASN A 61 -6.20 8.65 8.21
N ILE A 62 -6.13 7.36 8.53
CA ILE A 62 -7.27 6.58 9.03
C ILE A 62 -7.35 6.85 10.54
N LEU A 63 -8.51 7.32 11.02
CA LEU A 63 -8.84 7.44 12.45
C LEU A 63 -9.73 6.26 12.87
#